data_AF-A0A151SJC5-F1
#
_entry.id   AF-A0A151SJC5-F1
#
_cell.length_a   1.000
_cell.length_b   1.000
_cell.length_c   1.000
_cell.angle_alpha   90.00
_cell.angle_beta   90.00
_cell.angle_gamma   90.00
#
_symmetry.space_group_name_H-M   'P 1'
#
loop_
_entity.id
_entity.type
_entity.pdbx_description
1 polymer ?
#
loop_
_entity_poly.entity_id
_entity_poly.type
_entity_poly.pdbx_seq_one_letter_code
_entity_poly.pdbx_strand_id
1 'polypeptide(L)'
;MFLKEFISTSLCNVSYKVIVKVIRARIRPFLSNIIGPFQSSFIPSKGTTNIAILEQEEIHCIHQSRAEKGMFAIKVDLEKAYDRVSWRFLQETLVDFIGNPLSPYLFVLCIEHLASRINESVEDRV
;
A
#
# COMPACT_ATOMS: atom_id res chain seq x y z
N MET A 1 24.23 17.45 -7.10
CA MET A 1 23.39 18.24 -6.17
C MET A 1 22.27 17.32 -5.66
N PHE A 2 22.57 16.50 -4.65
CA PHE A 2 21.60 15.59 -4.04
C PHE A 2 20.83 16.37 -2.97
N LEU A 3 19.65 16.88 -3.33
CA LEU A 3 18.79 17.54 -2.36
C LEU A 3 18.21 16.50 -1.42
N LYS A 4 18.57 16.71 -0.16
CA LYS A 4 18.22 15.98 1.04
C LYS A 4 16.70 16.07 1.26
N GLU A 5 15.95 15.07 0.82
CA GLU A 5 14.53 14.94 1.16
C GLU A 5 14.40 14.47 2.61
N PHE A 6 14.48 15.43 3.53
CA PHE A 6 14.17 15.17 4.94
C PHE A 6 12.67 14.93 5.08
N ILE A 7 12.27 13.71 5.40
CA ILE A 7 10.97 13.44 6.03
C ILE A 7 11.01 14.17 7.37
N SER A 8 10.31 15.29 7.49
CA SER A 8 10.20 15.97 8.78
C SER A 8 9.41 15.05 9.72
N THR A 9 10.10 14.41 10.66
CA THR A 9 9.42 13.74 11.76
C THR A 9 8.91 14.85 12.67
N SER A 10 7.65 15.26 12.45
CA SER A 10 6.99 16.21 13.33
C SER A 10 7.11 15.68 14.76
N LEU A 11 7.58 16.54 15.67
CA LEU A 11 7.71 16.22 17.08
C LEU A 11 6.29 16.18 17.69
N CYS A 12 5.52 15.15 17.35
CA CYS A 12 4.13 15.06 17.77
C CYS A 12 4.04 14.98 19.29
N ASN A 13 3.03 15.64 19.84
CA ASN A 13 2.73 15.65 21.26
C ASN A 13 2.62 14.21 21.81
N VAL A 14 3.08 13.95 23.05
CA VAL A 14 3.09 12.60 23.63
C VAL A 14 1.68 11.97 23.62
N SER A 15 0.66 12.78 23.91
CA SER A 15 -0.75 12.36 23.83
C SER A 15 -1.14 11.84 22.44
N TYR A 16 -0.69 12.50 21.38
CA TYR A 16 -0.94 12.05 20.01
C TYR A 16 -0.28 10.69 19.73
N LYS A 17 0.96 10.50 20.20
CA LYS A 17 1.68 9.21 20.04
C LYS A 17 0.95 8.07 20.76
N VAL A 18 0.37 8.34 21.93
CA VAL A 18 -0.42 7.34 22.69
C VAL A 18 -1.69 6.98 21.93
N ILE A 19 -2.44 7.98 21.46
CA ILE A 19 -3.68 7.76 20.69
C ILE A 19 -3.40 6.91 19.43
N VAL A 20 -2.38 7.30 18.65
CA VAL A 20 -1.93 6.56 17.45
C VAL A 20 -1.56 5.10 17.78
N LYS A 21 -0.90 4.87 18.92
CA LYS A 21 -0.50 3.52 19.34
C LYS A 21 -1.69 2.64 19.69
N VAL A 22 -2.70 3.19 20.36
CA VAL A 22 -3.95 2.49 20.69
C VAL A 22 -4.73 2.15 19.40
N ILE A 23 -4.86 3.11 18.50
CA ILE A 23 -5.53 2.93 17.20
C ILE A 23 -4.84 1.81 16.39
N ARG A 24 -3.52 1.87 16.27
CA ARG A 24 -2.71 0.81 15.64
C ARG A 24 -3.02 -0.56 16.23
N ALA A 25 -3.09 -0.68 17.56
CA ALA A 25 -3.34 -1.96 18.21
C ALA A 25 -4.73 -2.52 17.89
N ARG A 26 -5.74 -1.65 17.73
CA ARG A 26 -7.13 -2.03 17.40
C ARG A 26 -7.31 -2.45 15.95
N ILE A 27 -6.64 -1.79 15.00
CA ILE A 27 -6.75 -2.07 13.56
C ILE A 27 -5.97 -3.33 13.16
N ARG A 28 -4.82 -3.56 13.81
CA ARG A 28 -3.91 -4.68 13.50
C ARG A 28 -4.59 -6.05 13.26
N PRO A 29 -5.56 -6.53 14.08
CA PRO A 29 -6.23 -7.80 13.84
C PRO A 29 -7.14 -7.82 12.61
N PHE A 30 -7.66 -6.68 12.15
CA PHE A 30 -8.53 -6.61 10.98
C PHE A 30 -7.76 -6.51 9.66
N LEU A 31 -6.52 -6.03 9.72
CA LEU A 31 -5.68 -5.86 8.53
C LEU A 31 -5.43 -7.15 7.76
N SER A 32 -5.32 -8.30 8.43
CA SER A 32 -5.12 -9.57 7.73
C SER A 32 -6.29 -9.98 6.85
N ASN A 33 -7.50 -9.50 7.15
CA ASN A 33 -8.70 -9.80 6.37
C ASN A 33 -8.97 -8.76 5.28
N ILE A 34 -8.42 -7.55 5.46
CA ILE A 34 -8.59 -6.43 4.54
C ILE A 34 -7.51 -6.46 3.44
N ILE A 35 -6.28 -6.83 3.80
CA ILE A 35 -5.14 -6.74 2.90
C ILE A 35 -5.04 -7.99 2.02
N GLY A 36 -4.94 -7.79 0.71
CA GLY A 36 -4.81 -8.84 -0.28
C GLY A 36 -3.51 -9.65 -0.16
N PRO A 37 -3.43 -10.79 -0.86
CA PRO A 37 -2.26 -11.67 -0.82
C PRO A 37 -0.98 -10.96 -1.31
N PHE A 38 -1.10 -10.09 -2.31
CA PHE A 38 0.01 -9.42 -2.98
C PHE A 38 0.56 -8.21 -2.22
N GLN A 39 -0.18 -7.67 -1.25
CA GLN A 39 0.30 -6.56 -0.45
C GLN A 39 1.11 -7.07 0.75
N SER A 40 2.38 -6.68 0.76
CA SER A 40 3.44 -7.28 1.58
C SER A 40 4.13 -6.29 2.52
N SER A 41 3.99 -4.99 2.28
CA SER A 41 4.59 -3.95 3.12
C SER A 41 3.81 -3.71 4.42
N PHE A 42 4.54 -3.49 5.51
CA PHE A 42 4.02 -3.13 6.84
C PHE A 42 3.12 -4.19 7.54
N ILE A 43 3.11 -5.44 7.07
CA ILE A 43 2.47 -6.57 7.75
C ILE A 43 3.55 -7.39 8.50
N PRO A 44 3.41 -7.63 9.82
CA PRO A 44 4.42 -8.31 10.65
C PRO A 44 4.77 -9.78 10.31
N SER A 45 4.33 -10.30 9.17
CA SER A 45 4.63 -11.67 8.70
C SER A 45 5.05 -11.72 7.22
N LYS A 46 4.96 -10.60 6.49
CA LYS A 46 5.36 -10.51 5.09
C LYS A 46 6.68 -9.71 5.04
N GLY A 47 7.78 -10.45 4.94
CA GLY A 47 9.12 -9.86 4.86
C GLY A 47 9.44 -9.33 3.47
N THR A 48 10.47 -8.50 3.37
CA THR A 48 10.99 -7.96 2.10
C THR A 48 11.40 -9.07 1.11
N THR A 49 11.84 -10.21 1.61
CA THR A 49 12.20 -11.39 0.79
C THR A 49 11.03 -11.88 -0.06
N ASN A 50 9.80 -11.89 0.49
CA ASN A 50 8.62 -12.34 -0.26
C ASN A 50 8.33 -11.42 -1.45
N ILE A 51 8.60 -10.12 -1.29
CA ILE A 51 8.42 -9.13 -2.36
C ILE A 51 9.40 -9.38 -3.50
N ALA A 52 10.69 -9.60 -3.15
CA ALA A 52 11.71 -9.88 -4.14
C ALA A 52 11.45 -11.19 -4.90
N ILE A 53 10.99 -12.23 -4.21
CA ILE A 53 10.61 -13.50 -4.85
C ILE A 53 9.42 -13.29 -5.80
N LEU A 54 8.38 -12.57 -5.38
CA LEU A 54 7.23 -12.28 -6.25
C LEU A 54 7.63 -11.46 -7.49
N GLU A 55 8.47 -10.43 -7.34
CA GLU A 55 8.99 -9.66 -8.48
C GLU A 55 9.80 -10.56 -9.44
N GLN A 56 10.62 -11.48 -8.91
CA GLN A 56 11.39 -12.42 -9.73
C GLN A 56 10.48 -13.39 -10.50
N GLU A 57 9.45 -13.92 -9.84
CA GLU A 57 8.47 -14.81 -10.48
C GLU A 57 7.70 -14.10 -11.60
N GLU A 58 7.26 -12.85 -11.39
CA GLU A 58 6.59 -12.07 -12.44
C GLU A 58 7.48 -11.88 -13.68
N ILE A 59 8.73 -11.47 -13.48
CA ILE A 59 9.70 -11.30 -14.58
C ILE A 59 9.96 -12.64 -15.28
N HIS A 60 10.06 -13.71 -14.51
CA HIS A 60 10.28 -15.04 -15.04
C HIS A 60 9.09 -15.53 -15.88
N CYS A 61 7.85 -15.33 -15.41
CA CYS A 61 6.63 -15.65 -16.15
C CYS A 61 6.55 -14.86 -17.45
N ILE A 62 6.89 -13.57 -17.43
CA ILE A 62 6.94 -12.75 -18.64
C ILE A 62 7.98 -13.28 -19.62
N HIS A 63 9.17 -13.65 -19.14
CA HIS A 63 10.25 -14.17 -19.99
C HIS A 63 9.91 -15.54 -20.60
N GLN A 64 9.19 -16.41 -19.88
CA GLN A 64 8.76 -17.71 -20.38
C GLN A 64 7.48 -17.67 -21.21
N SER A 65 6.77 -16.54 -21.23
CA SER A 65 5.48 -16.42 -21.89
C SER A 65 5.60 -16.64 -23.39
N ARG A 66 4.77 -17.54 -23.92
CA ARG A 66 4.55 -17.75 -25.37
C ARG A 66 3.23 -17.14 -25.83
N ALA A 67 2.64 -16.26 -25.03
CA ALA A 67 1.36 -15.65 -25.35
C ALA A 67 1.46 -14.83 -26.64
N GLU A 68 0.50 -15.01 -27.54
CA GLU A 68 0.48 -14.38 -28.87
C GLU A 68 0.45 -12.84 -28.79
N LYS A 69 -0.17 -12.30 -27.73
CA LYS A 69 -0.24 -10.85 -27.46
C LYS A 69 0.94 -10.30 -26.66
N GLY A 70 1.90 -11.14 -26.26
CA GLY A 70 3.00 -10.78 -25.35
C GLY A 70 2.52 -10.48 -23.93
N MET A 71 3.44 -10.52 -22.96
CA MET A 71 3.20 -10.09 -21.58
C MET A 71 4.17 -8.97 -21.22
N PHE A 72 3.73 -8.05 -20.36
CA PHE A 72 4.57 -6.98 -19.84
C PHE A 72 4.18 -6.67 -18.39
N ALA A 73 5.13 -6.14 -17.62
CA ALA A 73 4.90 -5.67 -16.26
C ALA A 73 5.05 -4.14 -16.22
N ILE A 74 4.25 -3.49 -15.38
CA ILE A 74 4.37 -2.07 -15.06
C ILE A 74 4.74 -1.95 -13.58
N LYS A 75 5.85 -1.27 -13.29
CA LYS A 75 6.22 -0.87 -11.93
C LYS A 75 5.83 0.58 -11.71
N VAL A 76 4.97 0.82 -10.72
CA VAL A 76 4.52 2.18 -10.34
C VAL A 76 5.14 2.54 -9.00
N ASP A 77 5.83 3.67 -8.95
CA ASP A 77 6.40 4.24 -7.72
C ASP A 77 5.74 5.59 -7.41
N LEU A 78 5.44 5.83 -6.13
CA LEU A 78 4.71 7.02 -5.68
C LEU A 78 5.67 8.01 -5.01
N GLU A 79 5.99 9.10 -5.71
CA GLU A 79 6.82 10.18 -5.17
C GLU A 79 6.12 10.85 -3.97
N LYS A 80 6.79 10.91 -2.81
CA LYS A 80 6.29 11.60 -1.60
C LYS A 80 4.84 11.23 -1.26
N ALA A 81 4.55 9.93 -1.27
CA ALA A 81 3.18 9.44 -1.16
C ALA A 81 2.44 9.92 0.11
N TYR A 82 3.16 10.16 1.21
CA TYR A 82 2.58 10.73 2.44
C TYR A 82 2.18 12.20 2.30
N ASP A 83 2.92 12.98 1.51
CA ASP A 83 2.71 14.43 1.38
C ASP A 83 1.72 14.74 0.24
N ARG A 84 1.65 13.89 -0.78
CA ARG A 84 0.89 14.13 -2.01
C ARG A 84 -0.44 13.38 -2.10
N VAL A 85 -0.79 12.56 -1.10
CA VAL A 85 -2.08 11.85 -1.08
C VAL A 85 -3.24 12.85 -1.01
N SER A 86 -4.21 12.69 -1.92
CA SER A 86 -5.41 13.53 -1.93
C SER A 86 -6.25 13.28 -0.68
N TRP A 87 -6.68 14.34 -0.02
CA TRP A 87 -7.55 14.23 1.16
C TRP A 87 -8.91 13.58 0.83
N ARG A 88 -9.45 13.82 -0.37
CA ARG A 88 -10.70 13.18 -0.81
C ARG A 88 -10.53 11.67 -0.96
N PHE A 89 -9.44 11.26 -1.62
CA PHE A 89 -9.09 9.83 -1.76
C PHE A 89 -8.92 9.16 -0.39
N LEU A 90 -8.31 9.89 0.55
CA LEU A 90 -8.19 9.43 1.92
C LEU A 90 -9.56 9.21 2.56
N GLN A 91 -10.45 10.21 2.47
CA GLN A 91 -11.80 10.11 3.03
C GLN A 91 -12.59 8.94 2.44
N GLU A 92 -12.53 8.74 1.12
CA GLU A 92 -13.14 7.58 0.43
C GLU A 92 -12.60 6.26 0.99
N THR A 93 -11.27 6.12 1.05
CA THR A 93 -10.62 4.94 1.65
C THR A 93 -11.09 4.71 3.10
N LEU A 94 -11.25 5.76 3.89
CA LEU A 94 -11.67 5.64 5.29
C LEU A 94 -13.14 5.28 5.47
N VAL A 95 -13.99 5.72 4.54
CA VAL A 95 -15.41 5.35 4.51
C VAL A 95 -15.54 3.86 4.19
N ASP A 96 -14.75 3.37 3.23
CA ASP A 96 -14.81 1.99 2.77
C ASP A 96 -14.21 0.99 3.78
N PHE A 97 -13.14 1.38 4.50
CA PHE A 97 -12.40 0.48 5.41
C PHE A 97 -12.66 0.70 6.91
N ILE A 98 -13.64 1.54 7.28
CA ILE A 98 -14.05 1.89 8.66
C ILE A 98 -13.14 2.93 9.34
N GLY A 99 -13.72 4.12 9.60
CA GLY A 99 -13.59 4.89 10.84
C GLY A 99 -12.19 5.10 11.43
N ASN A 100 -11.41 5.98 10.78
CA ASN A 100 -10.24 6.71 11.27
C ASN A 100 -8.99 5.90 11.74
N PRO A 101 -7.98 5.73 10.86
CA PRO A 101 -6.69 5.11 11.16
C PRO A 101 -5.54 6.12 11.03
N LEU A 102 -4.99 6.56 12.16
CA LEU A 102 -3.73 7.31 12.20
C LEU A 102 -2.58 6.37 12.53
N SER A 103 -1.80 5.94 11.53
CA SER A 103 -0.54 5.14 11.59
C SER A 103 -0.18 4.72 10.14
N PRO A 104 1.04 4.20 9.82
CA PRO A 104 1.40 3.56 8.54
C PRO A 104 0.37 2.59 7.91
N TYR A 105 -0.62 2.14 8.68
CA TYR A 105 -1.74 1.37 8.15
C TYR A 105 -2.68 2.16 7.26
N LEU A 106 -2.72 3.49 7.39
CA LEU A 106 -3.42 4.36 6.45
C LEU A 106 -2.86 4.20 5.04
N PHE A 107 -1.52 4.22 4.92
CA PHE A 107 -0.86 4.01 3.64
C PHE A 107 -1.15 2.61 3.09
N VAL A 108 -1.10 1.59 3.95
CA VAL A 108 -1.48 0.22 3.61
C VAL A 108 -2.92 0.16 3.08
N LEU A 109 -3.88 0.79 3.74
CA LEU A 109 -5.28 0.81 3.30
C LEU A 109 -5.46 1.60 2.00
N CYS A 110 -4.78 2.72 1.83
CA CYS A 110 -4.80 3.52 0.60
C CYS A 110 -4.28 2.73 -0.60
N ILE A 111 -3.19 1.98 -0.42
CA ILE A 111 -2.62 1.15 -1.48
C ILE A 111 -3.53 -0.03 -1.80
N GLU A 112 -4.14 -0.67 -0.80
CA GLU A 112 -5.11 -1.74 -1.01
C GLU A 112 -6.34 -1.23 -1.77
N HIS A 113 -6.87 -0.06 -1.37
CA HIS A 113 -7.99 0.59 -2.07
C HIS A 113 -7.64 0.89 -3.52
N LEU A 114 -6.46 1.47 -3.77
CA LEU A 114 -5.97 1.76 -5.11
C LEU A 114 -5.84 0.47 -5.95
N ALA A 115 -5.30 -0.60 -5.38
CA ALA A 115 -5.18 -1.89 -6.05
C ALA A 115 -6.55 -2.48 -6.43
N SER A 116 -7.54 -2.43 -5.52
CA SER A 116 -8.92 -2.87 -5.81
C SER A 116 -9.51 -2.11 -6.99
N ARG A 117 -9.40 -0.78 -6.96
CA ARG A 117 -9.96 0.08 -8.02
C ARG A 117 -9.28 -0.13 -9.38
N ILE A 118 -7.98 -0.43 -9.39
CA ILE A 118 -7.25 -0.80 -10.61
C ILE A 118 -7.77 -2.13 -11.14
N ASN A 119 -7.93 -3.14 -10.29
CA ASN A 119 -8.44 -4.45 -10.70
C ASN A 119 -9.85 -4.36 -11.27
N GLU A 120 -10.77 -3.66 -10.59
CA GLU A 120 -12.12 -3.39 -11.09
C GLU A 120 -12.09 -2.71 -12.48
N SER A 121 -11.22 -1.70 -12.64
CA SER A 121 -11.07 -0.98 -13.92
C SER A 121 -10.47 -1.81 -15.05
N VAL A 122 -9.75 -2.89 -14.72
CA VAL A 122 -9.17 -3.83 -15.68
C VAL A 122 -10.22 -4.89 -16.06
N GLU A 123 -10.98 -5.38 -15.09
CA GLU A 123 -12.07 -6.34 -15.33
C GLU A 123 -13.21 -5.74 -16.17
N ASP A 124 -13.59 -4.48 -15.94
CA ASP A 124 -14.61 -3.78 -16.73
C ASP A 124 -14.21 -3.55 -18.21
N ARG A 125 -12.95 -3.78 -18.59
CA ARG A 125 -12.43 -3.58 -19.95
C ARG A 125 -12.22 -4.88 -20.75
N VAL A 126 -12.43 -6.04 -20.12
CA VAL A 126 -12.33 -7.37 -20.76
C VAL A 126 -13.73 -7.85 -21.14
#